data_AF-A0A5D2A0M7-F1
#
_entry.id   AF-A0A5D2A0M7-F1
#
_cell.length_a   1.000
_cell.length_b   1.000
_cell.length_c   1.000
_cell.angle_alpha   90.00
_cell.angle_beta   90.00
_cell.angle_gamma   90.00
#
_symmetry.space_group_name_H-M   'P 1'
#
loop_
_entity.id
_entity.type
_entity.pdbx_description
1 polymer ?
#
loop_
_entity_poly.entity_id
_entity_poly.type
_entity_poly.pdbx_seq_one_letter_code
_entity_poly.pdbx_strand_id
1 'polypeptide(L)'
;MDRLLKAARASGSLNLSNRSLRDVPEEIYRSLDAVGEGEKWWEAVELQKLILAHNNIESLKEEVRNLPLLTVLNVSHNKLTDLPAAIGQLSMLKLLDVSFNSIVTIPEEIGLATSLVKFDCSSNRIKELPSSLGKCSDLSDLKVSNNLITSLPEDLTNCSKLTKLDVEGNKLTALSENLFASCTMLTELNASKNLLSGIPENIGCLMRLIRLDLHQNRISSIPPSISGCSSLAEFYMGNNALSILTEELGALSRLGTLDLHSNQLKEYPVGACKLSLSVLDLSNNSLTGLPAELGKMTTLRKLLLSGNPLRTLRSSLVSGPTPALLRYLRSRLSEAEDSGAKTPAKEEVVTMAARLSLTSKELSLEGMGLSVVPSEAWESGEIIKLNLSKNSIQELPVELSSCSSLQTLVLSRNNIKDWPVAILKSLPNLSCLKLDGNPLRQIPSDGFQAISMIQILDISGNATSLPENPAFSNLPHLKELYLRRMQLREVPSEIMSLRQLQILGLSQNSLQSIPDGFKNLTSLTELDLSDNNISTLPPELGLLESSLQVLRLDGNPLRSIRRPILDRGTKAVLKYLKDKLPEQ
;
A
#
# COMPACT_ATOMS: atom_id res chain seq x y z
N MET A 1 29.84 12.74 -45.15
CA MET A 1 30.48 11.71 -44.31
C MET A 1 31.66 12.29 -43.54
N ASP A 2 32.55 13.03 -44.22
CA ASP A 2 33.80 13.58 -43.67
C ASP A 2 33.64 14.44 -42.42
N ARG A 3 32.62 15.32 -42.36
CA ARG A 3 32.36 16.13 -41.16
C ARG A 3 32.05 15.28 -39.92
N LEU A 4 31.39 14.14 -40.10
CA LEU A 4 31.05 13.21 -39.00
C LEU A 4 32.28 12.39 -38.59
N LEU A 5 33.08 11.94 -39.56
CA LEU A 5 34.35 11.25 -39.28
C LEU A 5 35.32 12.17 -38.52
N LYS A 6 35.40 13.46 -38.90
CA LYS A 6 36.21 14.45 -38.18
C LYS A 6 35.73 14.68 -36.74
N ALA A 7 34.41 14.75 -36.53
CA ALA A 7 33.83 14.86 -35.20
C ALA A 7 34.04 13.59 -34.36
N ALA A 8 33.99 12.40 -34.99
CA ALA A 8 34.30 11.14 -34.34
C ALA A 8 35.77 11.05 -33.94
N ARG A 9 36.70 11.50 -34.80
CA ARG A 9 38.13 11.61 -34.48
C ARG A 9 38.41 12.56 -33.31
N ALA A 10 37.57 13.56 -33.06
CA ALA A 10 37.74 14.43 -31.88
C ALA A 10 37.14 13.84 -30.59
N SER A 11 36.12 12.98 -30.69
CA SER A 11 35.30 12.53 -29.55
C SER A 11 35.43 11.04 -29.21
N GLY A 12 36.02 10.23 -30.08
CA GLY A 12 36.02 8.77 -29.97
C GLY A 12 34.64 8.13 -30.17
N SER A 13 33.61 8.88 -30.62
CA SER A 13 32.27 8.36 -30.82
C SER A 13 31.69 8.73 -32.18
N LEU A 14 31.15 7.73 -32.88
CA LEU A 14 30.50 7.88 -34.18
C LEU A 14 29.08 7.32 -34.12
N ASN A 15 28.11 8.17 -34.44
CA ASN A 15 26.70 7.78 -34.57
C ASN A 15 26.22 8.02 -36.00
N LEU A 16 25.84 6.94 -36.67
CA LEU A 16 25.33 6.90 -38.04
C LEU A 16 23.94 6.25 -38.10
N SER A 17 23.17 6.33 -37.02
CA SER A 17 21.82 5.81 -37.00
C SER A 17 20.87 6.53 -37.98
N ASN A 18 19.84 5.82 -38.45
CA ASN A 18 18.78 6.38 -39.30
C ASN A 18 19.27 7.02 -40.60
N ARG A 19 20.27 6.43 -41.25
CA ARG A 19 20.87 6.95 -42.50
C ARG A 19 20.58 6.07 -43.72
N SER A 20 19.75 5.04 -43.55
CA SER A 20 19.42 4.07 -44.61
C SER A 20 20.65 3.41 -45.24
N LEU A 21 21.74 3.28 -44.49
CA LEU A 21 22.99 2.65 -44.94
C LEU A 21 22.73 1.17 -45.28
N ARG A 22 23.27 0.70 -46.41
CA ARG A 22 23.25 -0.72 -46.80
C ARG A 22 24.50 -1.48 -46.37
N ASP A 23 25.60 -0.75 -46.20
CA ASP A 23 26.88 -1.25 -45.73
C ASP A 23 27.52 -0.21 -44.80
N VAL A 24 28.44 -0.68 -43.97
CA VAL A 24 29.29 0.19 -43.15
C VAL A 24 30.35 0.85 -44.06
N PRO A 25 30.45 2.18 -44.09
CA PRO A 25 31.47 2.87 -44.90
C PRO A 25 32.90 2.40 -44.57
N GLU A 26 33.69 2.09 -45.60
CA GLU A 26 35.08 1.60 -45.46
C GLU A 26 35.98 2.52 -44.66
N GLU A 27 35.71 3.83 -44.70
CA GLU A 27 36.49 4.83 -43.99
C GLU A 27 36.42 4.67 -42.47
N ILE A 28 35.41 3.96 -41.95
CA ILE A 28 35.23 3.68 -40.53
C ILE A 28 36.23 2.62 -40.06
N TYR A 29 36.57 1.65 -40.91
CA TYR A 29 37.46 0.55 -40.59
C TYR A 29 38.95 0.89 -40.75
N ARG A 30 39.27 2.08 -41.24
CA ARG A 30 40.65 2.53 -41.45
C ARG A 30 41.29 2.94 -40.12
N SER A 31 42.49 2.44 -39.87
CA SER A 31 43.35 2.91 -38.77
C SER A 31 43.57 4.43 -38.86
N LEU A 32 43.82 5.08 -37.72
CA LEU A 32 44.24 6.48 -37.64
C LEU A 32 45.50 6.78 -38.46
N ASP A 33 46.32 5.77 -38.75
CA ASP A 33 47.53 5.92 -39.57
C ASP A 33 47.22 6.14 -41.07
N ALA A 34 45.99 5.91 -41.51
CA ALA A 34 45.56 6.00 -42.91
C ALA A 34 44.95 7.38 -43.26
N VAL A 35 45.19 8.41 -42.45
CA VAL A 35 44.61 9.74 -42.65
C VAL A 35 45.33 10.46 -43.80
N GLY A 36 44.56 10.91 -44.80
CA GLY A 36 45.06 11.63 -45.96
C GLY A 36 45.73 12.97 -45.60
N GLU A 37 46.58 13.46 -46.51
CA GLU A 37 47.39 14.67 -46.31
C GLU A 37 46.57 15.86 -45.77
N GLY A 38 46.94 16.36 -44.57
CA GLY A 38 46.41 17.62 -44.02
C GLY A 38 45.73 17.56 -42.65
N GLU A 39 45.54 16.39 -42.05
CA GLU A 39 44.99 16.27 -40.68
C GLU A 39 46.06 15.87 -39.65
N LYS A 40 46.03 16.49 -38.48
CA LYS A 40 46.95 16.22 -37.37
C LYS A 40 46.58 14.90 -36.67
N TRP A 41 47.17 13.80 -37.12
CA TRP A 41 46.88 12.46 -36.59
C TRP A 41 47.10 12.32 -35.08
N TRP A 42 47.97 13.15 -34.47
CA TRP A 42 48.20 13.18 -33.02
C TRP A 42 47.08 13.85 -32.18
N GLU A 43 46.13 14.56 -32.80
CA GLU A 43 44.94 15.11 -32.13
C GLU A 43 43.71 14.18 -32.24
N ALA A 44 43.84 13.07 -32.97
CA ALA A 44 42.73 12.16 -33.24
C ALA A 44 42.65 11.03 -32.20
N VAL A 45 41.45 10.83 -31.67
CA VAL A 45 41.08 9.78 -30.72
C VAL A 45 40.53 8.59 -31.49
N GLU A 46 41.04 7.39 -31.19
CA GLU A 46 40.49 6.15 -31.75
C GLU A 46 39.03 5.94 -31.37
N LEU A 47 38.31 5.22 -32.23
CA LEU A 47 36.88 5.03 -32.06
C LEU A 47 36.58 4.07 -30.90
N GLN A 48 35.95 4.60 -29.85
CA GLN A 48 35.51 3.83 -28.67
C GLN A 48 34.03 3.47 -28.72
N LYS A 49 33.22 4.22 -29.47
CA LYS A 49 31.77 4.01 -29.55
C LYS A 49 31.26 4.16 -30.98
N LEU A 50 30.70 3.08 -31.52
CA LEU A 50 30.13 3.03 -32.86
C LEU A 50 28.64 2.66 -32.77
N ILE A 51 27.78 3.56 -33.23
CA ILE A 51 26.33 3.35 -33.32
C ILE A 51 25.91 3.40 -34.79
N LEU A 52 25.37 2.28 -35.27
CA LEU A 52 24.89 2.02 -36.62
C LEU A 52 23.40 1.61 -36.62
N ALA A 53 22.68 1.89 -35.52
CA ALA A 53 21.30 1.45 -35.33
C ALA A 53 20.31 1.99 -36.38
N HIS A 54 19.22 1.28 -36.66
CA HIS A 54 18.16 1.71 -37.59
C HIS A 54 18.70 2.04 -38.99
N ASN A 55 19.38 1.10 -39.60
CA ASN A 55 19.82 1.17 -40.99
C ASN A 55 19.34 -0.07 -41.77
N ASN A 56 19.88 -0.29 -42.97
CA ASN A 56 19.60 -1.45 -43.81
C ASN A 56 20.87 -2.30 -44.00
N ILE A 57 21.77 -2.34 -43.02
CA ILE A 57 23.07 -3.00 -43.15
C ILE A 57 22.86 -4.51 -43.25
N GLU A 58 23.37 -5.12 -44.33
CA GLU A 58 23.18 -6.55 -44.63
C GLU A 58 24.30 -7.42 -44.06
N SER A 59 25.53 -6.87 -43.95
CA SER A 59 26.67 -7.58 -43.38
C SER A 59 27.61 -6.64 -42.63
N LEU A 60 28.29 -7.17 -41.61
CA LEU A 60 29.40 -6.49 -40.94
C LEU A 60 30.70 -7.14 -41.40
N LYS A 61 31.67 -6.33 -41.82
CA LYS A 61 32.93 -6.84 -42.37
C LYS A 61 33.93 -7.26 -41.28
N GLU A 62 34.85 -8.16 -41.62
CA GLU A 62 35.92 -8.64 -40.73
C GLU A 62 36.90 -7.53 -40.33
N GLU A 63 36.97 -6.45 -41.10
CA GLU A 63 37.76 -5.26 -40.79
C GLU A 63 37.31 -4.53 -39.51
N VAL A 64 36.19 -4.92 -38.89
CA VAL A 64 35.82 -4.45 -37.54
C VAL A 64 36.92 -4.71 -36.51
N ARG A 65 37.77 -5.74 -36.72
CA ARG A 65 38.97 -6.01 -35.89
C ARG A 65 39.96 -4.84 -35.82
N ASN A 66 39.93 -3.93 -36.79
CA ASN A 66 40.81 -2.76 -36.83
C ASN A 66 40.37 -1.66 -35.84
N LEU A 67 39.35 -1.91 -35.01
CA LEU A 67 38.85 -0.99 -33.99
C LEU A 67 39.11 -1.54 -32.57
N PRO A 68 40.38 -1.73 -32.15
CA PRO A 68 40.72 -2.46 -30.93
C PRO A 68 40.25 -1.79 -29.64
N LEU A 69 40.08 -0.45 -29.66
CA LEU A 69 39.60 0.33 -28.51
C LEU A 69 38.08 0.47 -28.44
N LEU A 70 37.33 -0.22 -29.31
CA LEU A 70 35.88 -0.15 -29.32
C LEU A 70 35.28 -0.77 -28.05
N THR A 71 34.57 0.05 -27.29
CA THR A 71 33.90 -0.33 -26.04
C THR A 71 32.40 -0.53 -26.22
N VAL A 72 31.81 0.14 -27.20
CA VAL A 72 30.37 0.08 -27.49
C VAL A 72 30.17 -0.09 -28.98
N LEU A 73 29.54 -1.20 -29.38
CA LEU A 73 29.09 -1.46 -30.73
C LEU A 73 27.58 -1.68 -30.72
N ASN A 74 26.84 -0.79 -31.38
CA ASN A 74 25.41 -0.95 -31.59
C ASN A 74 25.11 -1.01 -33.09
N VAL A 75 24.62 -2.15 -33.54
CA VAL A 75 24.19 -2.43 -34.92
C VAL A 75 22.73 -2.91 -34.95
N SER A 76 21.92 -2.51 -33.96
CA SER A 76 20.53 -2.96 -33.86
C SER A 76 19.62 -2.40 -34.95
N HIS A 77 18.47 -3.04 -35.20
CA HIS A 77 17.53 -2.66 -36.25
C HIS A 77 18.21 -2.52 -37.62
N ASN A 78 18.82 -3.62 -38.08
CA ASN A 78 19.45 -3.76 -39.39
C ASN A 78 18.97 -5.06 -40.07
N LYS A 79 19.68 -5.53 -41.10
CA LYS A 79 19.36 -6.75 -41.85
C LYS A 79 20.47 -7.80 -41.78
N LEU A 80 21.29 -7.76 -40.74
CA LEU A 80 22.43 -8.67 -40.58
C LEU A 80 21.95 -10.12 -40.53
N THR A 81 22.56 -11.00 -41.33
CA THR A 81 22.28 -12.45 -41.33
C THR A 81 23.25 -13.23 -40.44
N ASP A 82 24.45 -12.70 -40.26
CA ASP A 82 25.55 -13.34 -39.55
C ASP A 82 26.42 -12.27 -38.87
N LEU A 83 27.25 -12.71 -37.94
CA LEU A 83 28.17 -11.87 -37.19
C LEU A 83 29.62 -12.33 -37.46
N PRO A 84 30.54 -11.43 -37.84
CA PRO A 84 31.91 -11.81 -38.20
C PRO A 84 32.71 -12.30 -36.99
N ALA A 85 33.67 -13.19 -37.22
CA ALA A 85 34.54 -13.74 -36.17
C ALA A 85 35.40 -12.65 -35.52
N ALA A 86 35.73 -11.59 -36.26
CA ALA A 86 36.44 -10.41 -35.79
C ALA A 86 35.85 -9.74 -34.53
N ILE A 87 34.57 -9.94 -34.19
CA ILE A 87 34.00 -9.38 -32.95
C ILE A 87 34.70 -9.93 -31.71
N GLY A 88 35.16 -11.18 -31.74
CA GLY A 88 35.95 -11.76 -30.65
C GLY A 88 37.27 -11.03 -30.41
N GLN A 89 37.81 -10.33 -31.41
CA GLN A 89 39.09 -9.62 -31.31
C GLN A 89 38.95 -8.24 -30.67
N LEU A 90 37.73 -7.77 -30.41
CA LEU A 90 37.44 -6.50 -29.75
C LEU A 90 37.57 -6.65 -28.22
N SER A 91 38.81 -6.74 -27.73
CA SER A 91 39.10 -7.03 -26.32
C SER A 91 38.60 -5.99 -25.31
N MET A 92 38.34 -4.75 -25.74
CA MET A 92 37.80 -3.66 -24.92
C MET A 92 36.27 -3.54 -24.97
N LEU A 93 35.59 -4.40 -25.76
CA LEU A 93 34.15 -4.31 -25.98
C LEU A 93 33.40 -4.63 -24.70
N LYS A 94 32.61 -3.66 -24.22
CA LYS A 94 31.78 -3.78 -23.01
C LYS A 94 30.30 -3.94 -23.33
N LEU A 95 29.83 -3.33 -24.42
CA LEU A 95 28.45 -3.41 -24.87
C LEU A 95 28.38 -3.78 -26.34
N LEU A 96 27.72 -4.89 -26.63
CA LEU A 96 27.36 -5.30 -27.97
C LEU A 96 25.84 -5.40 -28.09
N ASP A 97 25.25 -4.63 -29.00
CA ASP A 97 23.84 -4.69 -29.33
C ASP A 97 23.67 -5.00 -30.83
N VAL A 98 23.19 -6.21 -31.11
CA VAL A 98 22.89 -6.75 -32.44
C VAL A 98 21.40 -7.09 -32.57
N SER A 99 20.56 -6.53 -31.70
CA SER A 99 19.13 -6.83 -31.65
C SER A 99 18.37 -6.40 -32.91
N PHE A 100 17.19 -7.00 -33.17
CA PHE A 100 16.37 -6.70 -34.34
C PHE A 100 17.12 -6.81 -35.66
N ASN A 101 17.71 -7.98 -35.90
CA ASN A 101 18.37 -8.36 -37.14
C ASN A 101 17.80 -9.72 -37.64
N SER A 102 18.49 -10.39 -38.55
CA SER A 102 18.15 -11.73 -39.03
C SER A 102 19.27 -12.75 -38.75
N ILE A 103 20.02 -12.55 -37.67
CA ILE A 103 21.21 -13.34 -37.34
C ILE A 103 20.81 -14.79 -37.05
N VAL A 104 21.49 -15.76 -37.69
CA VAL A 104 21.19 -17.20 -37.53
C VAL A 104 22.12 -17.86 -36.50
N THR A 105 23.38 -17.44 -36.43
CA THR A 105 24.39 -17.98 -35.51
C THR A 105 25.24 -16.87 -34.92
N ILE A 106 25.73 -17.08 -33.70
CA ILE A 106 26.74 -16.24 -33.07
C ILE A 106 28.07 -17.00 -33.15
N PRO A 107 29.17 -16.38 -33.61
CA PRO A 107 30.48 -17.02 -33.74
C PRO A 107 31.05 -17.45 -32.38
N GLU A 108 31.79 -18.55 -32.35
CA GLU A 108 32.48 -19.06 -31.15
C GLU A 108 33.62 -18.12 -30.69
N GLU A 109 34.05 -17.21 -31.55
CA GLU A 109 35.03 -16.18 -31.21
C GLU A 109 34.47 -15.16 -30.21
N ILE A 110 33.14 -15.06 -30.01
CA ILE A 110 32.55 -14.11 -29.05
C ILE A 110 33.12 -14.29 -27.63
N GLY A 111 33.49 -15.52 -27.25
CA GLY A 111 34.12 -15.80 -25.96
C GLY A 111 35.50 -15.18 -25.75
N LEU A 112 36.14 -14.65 -26.81
CA LEU A 112 37.39 -13.91 -26.70
C LEU A 112 37.18 -12.45 -26.25
N ALA A 113 35.95 -11.92 -26.37
CA ALA A 113 35.59 -10.59 -25.87
C ALA A 113 35.35 -10.61 -24.35
N THR A 114 36.41 -10.89 -23.58
CA THR A 114 36.34 -11.14 -22.13
C THR A 114 35.83 -9.95 -21.31
N SER A 115 35.97 -8.73 -21.82
CA SER A 115 35.47 -7.48 -21.19
C SER A 115 33.98 -7.22 -21.41
N LEU A 116 33.27 -8.13 -22.09
CA LEU A 116 31.86 -7.92 -22.46
C LEU A 116 30.97 -7.95 -21.22
N VAL A 117 30.33 -6.82 -20.94
CA VAL A 117 29.46 -6.62 -19.77
C VAL A 117 27.99 -6.77 -20.14
N LYS A 118 27.61 -6.32 -21.33
CA LYS A 118 26.24 -6.36 -21.85
C LYS A 118 26.21 -6.89 -23.27
N PHE A 119 25.39 -7.90 -23.49
CA PHE A 119 25.17 -8.47 -24.81
C PHE A 119 23.67 -8.57 -25.10
N ASP A 120 23.21 -7.87 -26.13
CA ASP A 120 21.84 -7.95 -26.62
C ASP A 120 21.82 -8.48 -28.06
N CYS A 121 21.28 -9.68 -28.24
CA CYS A 121 21.02 -10.29 -29.54
C CYS A 121 19.53 -10.65 -29.72
N SER A 122 18.66 -9.91 -29.03
CA SER A 122 17.21 -10.11 -29.07
C SER A 122 16.61 -9.94 -30.48
N SER A 123 15.49 -10.60 -30.75
CA SER A 123 14.75 -10.49 -32.02
C SER A 123 15.62 -10.82 -33.24
N ASN A 124 16.19 -12.03 -33.24
CA ASN A 124 16.97 -12.60 -34.33
C ASN A 124 16.42 -14.00 -34.68
N ARG A 125 17.20 -14.82 -35.40
CA ARG A 125 16.86 -16.20 -35.79
C ARG A 125 17.83 -17.22 -35.20
N ILE A 126 18.42 -16.90 -34.05
CA ILE A 126 19.49 -17.68 -33.42
C ILE A 126 18.93 -19.02 -32.94
N LYS A 127 19.55 -20.13 -33.36
CA LYS A 127 19.14 -21.49 -32.96
C LYS A 127 19.82 -21.98 -31.69
N GLU A 128 21.05 -21.54 -31.45
CA GLU A 128 21.86 -21.94 -30.31
C GLU A 128 22.83 -20.82 -29.95
N LEU A 129 23.20 -20.76 -28.67
CA LEU A 129 24.26 -19.86 -28.21
C LEU A 129 25.58 -20.64 -28.15
N PRO A 130 26.70 -20.01 -28.54
CA PRO A 130 28.00 -20.66 -28.56
C PRO A 130 28.48 -20.98 -27.14
N SER A 131 29.15 -22.12 -26.99
CA SER A 131 29.72 -22.58 -25.71
C SER A 131 30.73 -21.58 -25.14
N SER A 132 31.51 -20.95 -26.02
CA SER A 132 32.48 -19.92 -25.69
C SER A 132 31.92 -18.70 -24.97
N LEU A 133 30.61 -18.42 -25.03
CA LEU A 133 30.01 -17.29 -24.32
C LEU A 133 30.26 -17.36 -22.80
N GLY A 134 30.40 -18.56 -22.25
CA GLY A 134 30.81 -18.78 -20.86
C GLY A 134 32.17 -18.19 -20.48
N LYS A 135 33.05 -17.92 -21.44
CA LYS A 135 34.36 -17.28 -21.20
C LYS A 135 34.25 -15.77 -20.94
N CYS A 136 33.10 -15.16 -21.23
CA CYS A 136 32.83 -13.74 -20.91
C CYS A 136 32.53 -13.59 -19.41
N SER A 137 33.57 -13.60 -18.58
CA SER A 137 33.45 -13.60 -17.11
C SER A 137 32.89 -12.30 -16.53
N ASP A 138 32.98 -11.19 -17.27
CA ASP A 138 32.41 -9.89 -16.88
C ASP A 138 30.95 -9.68 -17.30
N LEU A 139 30.35 -10.67 -17.98
CA LEU A 139 29.00 -10.56 -18.50
C LEU A 139 27.98 -10.42 -17.36
N SER A 140 27.23 -9.32 -17.40
CA SER A 140 26.27 -8.92 -16.36
C SER A 140 24.83 -8.86 -16.85
N ASP A 141 24.61 -8.59 -18.14
CA ASP A 141 23.30 -8.43 -18.77
C ASP A 141 23.32 -9.17 -20.10
N LEU A 142 22.58 -10.28 -20.18
CA LEU A 142 22.47 -11.10 -21.39
C LEU A 142 21.01 -11.13 -21.84
N LYS A 143 20.75 -10.59 -23.03
CA LYS A 143 19.43 -10.56 -23.65
C LYS A 143 19.45 -11.30 -24.98
N VAL A 144 18.69 -12.38 -25.03
CA VAL A 144 18.58 -13.28 -26.19
C VAL A 144 17.12 -13.53 -26.54
N SER A 145 16.23 -12.61 -26.15
CA SER A 145 14.78 -12.76 -26.31
C SER A 145 14.35 -12.89 -27.78
N ASN A 146 13.21 -13.51 -28.06
CA ASN A 146 12.61 -13.65 -29.38
C ASN A 146 13.58 -14.25 -30.42
N ASN A 147 14.12 -15.44 -30.12
CA ASN A 147 14.99 -16.23 -30.99
C ASN A 147 14.40 -17.66 -31.15
N LEU A 148 15.21 -18.60 -31.64
CA LEU A 148 14.82 -20.00 -31.86
C LEU A 148 15.59 -20.97 -30.95
N ILE A 149 16.11 -20.47 -29.82
CA ILE A 149 17.01 -21.22 -28.93
C ILE A 149 16.28 -22.37 -28.24
N THR A 150 16.83 -23.57 -28.30
CA THR A 150 16.26 -24.79 -27.68
C THR A 150 16.83 -25.11 -26.30
N SER A 151 18.06 -24.68 -26.02
CA SER A 151 18.75 -24.88 -24.74
C SER A 151 19.80 -23.80 -24.52
N LEU A 152 20.11 -23.51 -23.25
CA LEU A 152 21.23 -22.65 -22.87
C LEU A 152 22.52 -23.50 -22.75
N PRO A 153 23.69 -22.98 -23.12
CA PRO A 153 24.96 -23.71 -23.03
C PRO A 153 25.37 -23.90 -21.56
N GLU A 154 25.92 -25.08 -21.23
CA GLU A 154 26.34 -25.40 -19.86
C GLU A 154 27.44 -24.47 -19.35
N ASP A 155 28.33 -24.02 -20.24
CA ASP A 155 29.43 -23.11 -19.93
C ASP A 155 28.97 -21.72 -19.47
N LEU A 156 27.70 -21.35 -19.67
CA LEU A 156 27.14 -20.08 -19.18
C LEU A 156 27.19 -19.98 -17.64
N THR A 157 27.34 -21.12 -16.95
CA THR A 157 27.64 -21.21 -15.51
C THR A 157 28.87 -20.39 -15.09
N ASN A 158 29.84 -20.20 -15.98
CA ASN A 158 31.06 -19.44 -15.71
C ASN A 158 30.82 -17.91 -15.63
N CYS A 159 29.70 -17.41 -16.15
CA CYS A 159 29.29 -16.01 -16.06
C CYS A 159 28.72 -15.67 -14.67
N SER A 160 29.55 -15.80 -13.63
CA SER A 160 29.16 -15.61 -12.21
C SER A 160 28.70 -14.18 -11.86
N LYS A 161 29.02 -13.19 -12.68
CA LYS A 161 28.58 -11.78 -12.53
C LYS A 161 27.23 -11.48 -13.17
N LEU A 162 26.56 -12.48 -13.76
CA LEU A 162 25.28 -12.28 -14.43
C LEU A 162 24.21 -11.78 -13.45
N THR A 163 23.65 -10.62 -13.73
CA THR A 163 22.62 -9.95 -12.94
C THR A 163 21.25 -9.95 -13.62
N LYS A 164 21.23 -9.99 -14.96
CA LYS A 164 20.03 -10.00 -15.78
C LYS A 164 20.17 -11.03 -16.88
N LEU A 165 19.17 -11.90 -17.01
CA LEU A 165 19.07 -12.88 -18.07
C LEU A 165 17.66 -12.82 -18.68
N ASP A 166 17.60 -12.46 -19.95
CA ASP A 166 16.36 -12.42 -20.72
C ASP A 166 16.43 -13.41 -21.88
N VAL A 167 15.66 -14.49 -21.75
CA VAL A 167 15.53 -15.59 -22.72
C VAL A 167 14.08 -15.72 -23.20
N GLU A 168 13.25 -14.68 -23.05
CA GLU A 168 11.84 -14.67 -23.46
C GLU A 168 11.67 -15.12 -24.92
N GLY A 169 10.57 -15.81 -25.25
CA GLY A 169 10.17 -15.98 -26.65
C GLY A 169 11.11 -16.90 -27.43
N ASN A 170 11.63 -17.94 -26.79
CA ASN A 170 12.48 -18.96 -27.39
C ASN A 170 11.75 -20.32 -27.40
N LYS A 171 12.49 -21.41 -27.65
CA LYS A 171 11.97 -22.78 -27.67
C LYS A 171 12.57 -23.63 -26.54
N LEU A 172 12.95 -22.99 -25.43
CA LEU A 172 13.57 -23.68 -24.29
C LEU A 172 12.60 -24.70 -23.70
N THR A 173 13.05 -25.94 -23.56
CA THR A 173 12.25 -27.02 -22.93
C THR A 173 12.59 -27.23 -21.45
N ALA A 174 13.81 -26.84 -21.04
CA ALA A 174 14.28 -26.92 -19.67
C ALA A 174 15.26 -25.79 -19.36
N LEU A 175 15.37 -25.43 -18.09
CA LEU A 175 16.42 -24.55 -17.56
C LEU A 175 17.51 -25.43 -16.93
N SER A 176 18.78 -25.06 -17.11
CA SER A 176 19.91 -25.82 -16.56
C SER A 176 19.99 -25.66 -15.04
N GLU A 177 20.04 -26.79 -14.31
CA GLU A 177 20.18 -26.80 -12.84
C GLU A 177 21.50 -26.15 -12.38
N ASN A 178 22.58 -26.34 -13.13
CA ASN A 178 23.90 -25.83 -12.80
C ASN A 178 24.01 -24.32 -12.96
N LEU A 179 23.24 -23.73 -13.90
CA LEU A 179 23.26 -22.29 -14.17
C LEU A 179 22.87 -21.50 -12.92
N PHE A 180 21.80 -21.90 -12.25
CA PHE A 180 21.28 -21.19 -11.07
C PHE A 180 22.08 -21.48 -9.79
N ALA A 181 22.82 -22.60 -9.74
CA ALA A 181 23.79 -22.84 -8.67
C ALA A 181 24.96 -21.84 -8.72
N SER A 182 25.36 -21.41 -9.93
CA SER A 182 26.57 -20.58 -10.13
C SER A 182 26.24 -19.09 -10.21
N CYS A 183 25.21 -18.69 -10.95
CA CYS A 183 24.83 -17.30 -11.19
C CYS A 183 24.03 -16.67 -10.02
N THR A 184 24.57 -16.74 -8.80
CA THR A 184 23.89 -16.27 -7.57
C THR A 184 23.69 -14.74 -7.51
N MET A 185 24.30 -13.98 -8.41
CA MET A 185 24.14 -12.54 -8.57
C MET A 185 22.89 -12.12 -9.37
N LEU A 186 22.13 -13.09 -9.88
CA LEU A 186 20.95 -12.82 -10.70
C LEU A 186 19.89 -12.06 -9.90
N THR A 187 19.40 -10.98 -10.49
CA THR A 187 18.36 -10.09 -9.94
C THR A 187 17.09 -10.13 -10.79
N GLU A 188 17.21 -10.36 -12.10
CA GLU A 188 16.09 -10.44 -13.03
C GLU A 188 16.28 -11.64 -13.95
N LEU A 189 15.28 -12.52 -14.01
CA LEU A 189 15.20 -13.63 -14.94
C LEU A 189 13.87 -13.58 -15.69
N ASN A 190 13.94 -13.39 -17.01
CA ASN A 190 12.79 -13.50 -17.89
C ASN A 190 12.99 -14.73 -18.79
N ALA A 191 12.21 -15.79 -18.55
CA ALA A 191 12.17 -16.98 -19.40
C ALA A 191 10.74 -17.29 -19.87
N SER A 192 9.95 -16.23 -20.03
CA SER A 192 8.58 -16.30 -20.50
C SER A 192 8.47 -16.72 -21.98
N LYS A 193 7.29 -17.13 -22.44
CA LYS A 193 7.03 -17.54 -23.84
C LYS A 193 7.99 -18.64 -24.34
N ASN A 194 8.21 -19.66 -23.52
CA ASN A 194 9.04 -20.81 -23.87
C ASN A 194 8.21 -22.11 -23.77
N LEU A 195 8.89 -23.26 -23.82
CA LEU A 195 8.28 -24.59 -23.73
C LEU A 195 8.66 -25.31 -22.43
N LEU A 196 8.99 -24.55 -21.38
CA LEU A 196 9.49 -25.08 -20.11
C LEU A 196 8.42 -25.96 -19.44
N SER A 197 8.79 -27.18 -19.05
CA SER A 197 7.89 -28.12 -18.35
C SER A 197 7.95 -28.01 -16.82
N GLY A 198 9.02 -27.44 -16.28
CA GLY A 198 9.28 -27.34 -14.84
C GLY A 198 10.33 -26.29 -14.50
N ILE A 199 10.47 -26.03 -13.20
CA ILE A 199 11.49 -25.15 -12.62
C ILE A 199 12.48 -26.04 -11.86
N PRO A 200 13.81 -25.90 -12.07
CA PRO A 200 14.81 -26.70 -11.37
C PRO A 200 14.89 -26.34 -9.88
N GLU A 201 15.27 -27.31 -9.03
CA GLU A 201 15.41 -27.12 -7.58
C GLU A 201 16.46 -26.07 -7.21
N ASN A 202 17.50 -25.91 -8.04
CA ASN A 202 18.57 -24.95 -7.79
C ASN A 202 18.13 -23.49 -7.96
N ILE A 203 16.88 -23.23 -8.35
CA ILE A 203 16.31 -21.86 -8.36
C ILE A 203 16.40 -21.21 -6.97
N GLY A 204 16.31 -22.02 -5.89
CA GLY A 204 16.42 -21.55 -4.51
C GLY A 204 17.78 -20.92 -4.15
N CYS A 205 18.83 -21.16 -4.95
CA CYS A 205 20.14 -20.54 -4.75
C CYS A 205 20.17 -19.05 -5.13
N LEU A 206 19.19 -18.56 -5.89
CA LEU A 206 19.11 -17.18 -6.38
C LEU A 206 18.57 -16.21 -5.31
N MET A 207 19.29 -16.07 -4.20
CA MET A 207 18.86 -15.26 -3.05
C MET A 207 18.68 -13.76 -3.36
N ARG A 208 19.28 -13.27 -4.46
CA ARG A 208 19.21 -11.86 -4.92
C ARG A 208 18.14 -11.62 -5.99
N LEU A 209 17.43 -12.66 -6.43
CA LEU A 209 16.41 -12.56 -7.47
C LEU A 209 15.28 -11.66 -6.98
N ILE A 210 14.98 -10.60 -7.72
CA ILE A 210 13.92 -9.62 -7.44
C ILE A 210 12.72 -9.91 -8.33
N ARG A 211 12.96 -10.24 -9.61
CA ARG A 211 11.92 -10.51 -10.60
C ARG A 211 12.16 -11.83 -11.30
N LEU A 212 11.15 -12.70 -11.26
CA LEU A 212 11.10 -13.95 -12.00
C LEU A 212 9.88 -13.96 -12.91
N ASP A 213 10.10 -14.01 -14.22
CA ASP A 213 9.05 -14.08 -15.22
C ASP A 213 9.13 -15.39 -16.00
N LEU A 214 8.08 -16.21 -15.86
CA LEU A 214 7.92 -17.52 -16.46
C LEU A 214 6.55 -17.65 -17.16
N HIS A 215 5.89 -16.53 -17.49
CA HIS A 215 4.57 -16.58 -18.12
C HIS A 215 4.60 -17.31 -19.48
N GLN A 216 3.47 -17.88 -19.90
CA GLN A 216 3.32 -18.54 -21.21
C GLN A 216 4.35 -19.67 -21.42
N ASN A 217 4.36 -20.62 -20.48
CA ASN A 217 5.16 -21.84 -20.54
C ASN A 217 4.27 -23.08 -20.36
N ARG A 218 4.85 -24.25 -20.12
CA ARG A 218 4.16 -25.52 -19.87
C ARG A 218 4.43 -26.04 -18.45
N ILE A 219 4.72 -25.15 -17.50
CA ILE A 219 5.15 -25.51 -16.16
C ILE A 219 3.96 -26.09 -15.39
N SER A 220 4.16 -27.27 -14.79
CA SER A 220 3.11 -28.00 -14.06
C SER A 220 3.20 -27.88 -12.54
N SER A 221 4.40 -27.60 -12.00
CA SER A 221 4.65 -27.43 -10.57
C SER A 221 5.74 -26.40 -10.28
N ILE A 222 5.72 -25.87 -9.04
CA ILE A 222 6.76 -25.00 -8.49
C ILE A 222 7.49 -25.82 -7.42
N PRO A 223 8.84 -25.91 -7.45
CA PRO A 223 9.60 -26.68 -6.48
C PRO A 223 9.61 -25.99 -5.10
N PRO A 224 9.67 -26.75 -3.98
CA PRO A 224 9.71 -26.19 -2.62
C PRO A 224 10.90 -25.26 -2.36
N SER A 225 12.01 -25.48 -3.06
CA SER A 225 13.23 -24.65 -3.04
C SER A 225 13.01 -23.20 -3.46
N ILE A 226 11.87 -22.85 -4.08
CA ILE A 226 11.53 -21.46 -4.41
C ILE A 226 11.59 -20.54 -3.18
N SER A 227 11.33 -21.09 -1.99
CA SER A 227 11.45 -20.40 -0.69
C SER A 227 12.84 -19.77 -0.44
N GLY A 228 13.90 -20.30 -1.07
CA GLY A 228 15.26 -19.76 -0.99
C GLY A 228 15.45 -18.40 -1.69
N CYS A 229 14.55 -18.03 -2.61
CA CYS A 229 14.54 -16.74 -3.30
C CYS A 229 14.05 -15.59 -2.39
N SER A 230 14.71 -15.38 -1.26
CA SER A 230 14.28 -14.46 -0.19
C SER A 230 14.13 -12.98 -0.60
N SER A 231 14.76 -12.56 -1.71
CA SER A 231 14.62 -11.21 -2.25
C SER A 231 13.50 -11.03 -3.27
N LEU A 232 12.77 -12.10 -3.63
CA LEU A 232 11.80 -12.09 -4.73
C LEU A 232 10.64 -11.16 -4.41
N ALA A 233 10.41 -10.19 -5.29
CA ALA A 233 9.37 -9.17 -5.16
C ALA A 233 8.26 -9.33 -6.21
N GLU A 234 8.62 -9.79 -7.41
CA GLU A 234 7.70 -10.02 -8.53
C GLU A 234 7.85 -11.43 -9.07
N PHE A 235 6.76 -12.18 -9.08
CA PHE A 235 6.72 -13.53 -9.64
C PHE A 235 5.55 -13.69 -10.61
N TYR A 236 5.87 -13.86 -11.90
CA TYR A 236 4.89 -14.02 -12.97
C TYR A 236 4.90 -15.45 -13.51
N MET A 237 3.78 -16.14 -13.36
CA MET A 237 3.55 -17.54 -13.73
C MET A 237 2.28 -17.72 -14.58
N GLY A 238 1.73 -16.63 -15.13
CA GLY A 238 0.49 -16.66 -15.90
C GLY A 238 0.58 -17.52 -17.17
N ASN A 239 -0.53 -18.10 -17.62
CA ASN A 239 -0.59 -19.01 -18.79
C ASN A 239 0.39 -20.20 -18.69
N ASN A 240 0.26 -20.98 -17.63
CA ASN A 240 1.01 -22.22 -17.42
C ASN A 240 0.03 -23.40 -17.20
N ALA A 241 0.56 -24.57 -16.82
CA ALA A 241 -0.20 -25.76 -16.53
C ALA A 241 -0.24 -26.09 -15.02
N LEU A 242 -0.09 -25.07 -14.15
CA LEU A 242 -0.03 -25.27 -12.70
C LEU A 242 -1.35 -25.82 -12.18
N SER A 243 -1.31 -26.94 -11.48
CA SER A 243 -2.48 -27.56 -10.85
C SER A 243 -2.55 -27.35 -9.34
N ILE A 244 -1.38 -27.23 -8.69
CA ILE A 244 -1.20 -27.06 -7.24
C ILE A 244 -0.10 -26.01 -7.01
N LEU A 245 -0.22 -25.26 -5.91
CA LEU A 245 0.82 -24.38 -5.38
C LEU A 245 1.44 -25.01 -4.13
N THR A 246 2.75 -24.93 -3.99
CA THR A 246 3.50 -25.45 -2.84
C THR A 246 3.32 -24.56 -1.60
N GLU A 247 3.27 -25.11 -0.40
CA GLU A 247 3.07 -24.31 0.83
C GLU A 247 4.28 -23.43 1.17
N GLU A 248 5.47 -23.86 0.76
CA GLU A 248 6.76 -23.18 0.94
C GLU A 248 6.82 -21.83 0.21
N LEU A 249 5.94 -21.60 -0.78
CA LEU A 249 5.77 -20.29 -1.40
C LEU A 249 5.46 -19.22 -0.34
N GLY A 250 4.77 -19.59 0.74
CA GLY A 250 4.46 -18.71 1.88
C GLY A 250 5.67 -18.14 2.62
N ALA A 251 6.88 -18.68 2.41
CA ALA A 251 8.11 -18.18 3.03
C ALA A 251 8.67 -16.90 2.37
N LEU A 252 8.17 -16.52 1.18
CA LEU A 252 8.65 -15.37 0.42
C LEU A 252 8.15 -14.04 1.00
N SER A 253 8.79 -13.58 2.06
CA SER A 253 8.39 -12.40 2.84
C SER A 253 8.38 -11.07 2.07
N ARG A 254 9.17 -10.96 0.99
CA ARG A 254 9.28 -9.73 0.17
C ARG A 254 8.40 -9.73 -1.07
N LEU A 255 7.68 -10.82 -1.34
CA LEU A 255 6.87 -10.95 -2.54
C LEU A 255 5.69 -9.97 -2.47
N GLY A 256 5.62 -9.07 -3.44
CA GLY A 256 4.58 -8.04 -3.54
C GLY A 256 3.59 -8.32 -4.67
N THR A 257 4.07 -8.90 -5.78
CA THR A 257 3.25 -9.22 -6.94
C THR A 257 3.37 -10.69 -7.26
N LEU A 258 2.24 -11.40 -7.24
CA LEU A 258 2.13 -12.79 -7.66
C LEU A 258 1.06 -12.91 -8.73
N ASP A 259 1.47 -13.27 -9.93
CA ASP A 259 0.58 -13.48 -11.06
C ASP A 259 0.51 -14.96 -11.43
N LEU A 260 -0.66 -15.55 -11.25
CA LEU A 260 -0.98 -16.95 -11.50
C LEU A 260 -2.14 -17.09 -12.49
N HIS A 261 -2.44 -16.06 -13.27
CA HIS A 261 -3.59 -16.06 -14.16
C HIS A 261 -3.53 -17.18 -15.20
N SER A 262 -4.67 -17.65 -15.72
CA SER A 262 -4.71 -18.66 -16.78
C SER A 262 -3.91 -19.94 -16.45
N ASN A 263 -4.18 -20.54 -15.30
CA ASN A 263 -3.60 -21.82 -14.87
C ASN A 263 -4.72 -22.84 -14.58
N GLN A 264 -4.39 -24.00 -13.99
CA GLN A 264 -5.33 -25.07 -13.67
C GLN A 264 -5.52 -25.25 -12.14
N LEU A 265 -5.28 -24.19 -11.36
CA LEU A 265 -5.33 -24.25 -9.91
C LEU A 265 -6.74 -24.57 -9.42
N LYS A 266 -6.86 -25.60 -8.57
CA LYS A 266 -8.13 -26.01 -7.95
C LYS A 266 -8.38 -25.31 -6.61
N GLU A 267 -7.31 -24.98 -5.92
CA GLU A 267 -7.31 -24.31 -4.62
C GLU A 267 -6.10 -23.38 -4.48
N TYR A 268 -6.20 -22.44 -3.55
CA TYR A 268 -5.09 -21.62 -3.10
C TYR A 268 -4.67 -22.13 -1.71
N PRO A 269 -3.41 -22.53 -1.47
CA PRO A 269 -3.02 -23.18 -0.23
C PRO A 269 -3.00 -22.19 0.93
N VAL A 270 -3.35 -22.69 2.12
CA VAL A 270 -3.35 -21.89 3.36
C VAL A 270 -1.94 -21.36 3.67
N GLY A 271 -0.90 -22.15 3.41
CA GLY A 271 0.50 -21.72 3.57
C GLY A 271 0.85 -20.45 2.81
N ALA A 272 0.35 -20.28 1.58
CA ALA A 272 0.57 -19.10 0.76
C ALA A 272 -0.21 -17.86 1.23
N CYS A 273 -1.13 -17.99 2.20
CA CYS A 273 -1.81 -16.85 2.84
C CYS A 273 -0.90 -16.08 3.81
N LYS A 274 0.31 -16.58 4.10
CA LYS A 274 1.35 -15.90 4.91
C LYS A 274 2.08 -14.79 4.13
N LEU A 275 1.93 -14.76 2.81
CA LEU A 275 2.57 -13.77 1.94
C LEU A 275 2.08 -12.34 2.21
N SER A 276 2.96 -11.37 2.06
CA SER A 276 2.65 -9.93 2.17
C SER A 276 2.42 -9.27 0.81
N LEU A 277 1.56 -9.90 -0.02
CA LEU A 277 1.27 -9.44 -1.39
C LEU A 277 0.53 -8.10 -1.43
N SER A 278 0.80 -7.28 -2.44
CA SER A 278 0.00 -6.13 -2.86
C SER A 278 -0.93 -6.49 -4.02
N VAL A 279 -0.47 -7.34 -4.95
CA VAL A 279 -1.23 -7.79 -6.12
C VAL A 279 -1.20 -9.32 -6.20
N LEU A 280 -2.37 -9.93 -6.32
CA LEU A 280 -2.56 -11.36 -6.54
C LEU A 280 -3.54 -11.55 -7.71
N ASP A 281 -3.06 -12.12 -8.81
CA ASP A 281 -3.91 -12.51 -9.94
C ASP A 281 -4.11 -14.02 -9.96
N LEU A 282 -5.35 -14.44 -9.72
CA LEU A 282 -5.79 -15.84 -9.77
C LEU A 282 -6.85 -16.03 -10.87
N SER A 283 -7.00 -15.10 -11.80
CA SER A 283 -8.02 -15.16 -12.84
C SER A 283 -7.82 -16.35 -13.79
N ASN A 284 -8.90 -16.81 -14.42
CA ASN A 284 -8.92 -17.92 -15.37
C ASN A 284 -8.25 -19.20 -14.83
N ASN A 285 -8.62 -19.59 -13.60
CA ASN A 285 -8.21 -20.86 -12.99
C ASN A 285 -9.43 -21.77 -12.78
N SER A 286 -9.23 -22.91 -12.11
CA SER A 286 -10.29 -23.86 -11.76
C SER A 286 -10.70 -23.78 -10.28
N LEU A 287 -10.56 -22.60 -9.65
CA LEU A 287 -10.83 -22.42 -8.23
C LEU A 287 -12.33 -22.58 -7.93
N THR A 288 -12.64 -23.50 -7.01
CA THR A 288 -14.03 -23.73 -6.53
C THR A 288 -14.39 -22.89 -5.30
N GLY A 289 -13.38 -22.48 -4.55
CA GLY A 289 -13.46 -21.63 -3.37
C GLY A 289 -12.11 -21.01 -3.03
N LEU A 290 -12.07 -20.23 -1.96
CA LEU A 290 -10.86 -19.60 -1.43
C LEU A 290 -10.74 -19.93 0.07
N PRO A 291 -9.52 -20.14 0.59
CA PRO A 291 -9.31 -20.32 2.02
C PRO A 291 -9.70 -19.04 2.77
N ALA A 292 -10.25 -19.21 3.97
CA ALA A 292 -10.69 -18.09 4.80
C ALA A 292 -9.47 -17.26 5.30
N GLU A 293 -8.32 -17.92 5.42
CA GLU A 293 -7.01 -17.35 5.77
C GLU A 293 -6.52 -16.31 4.77
N LEU A 294 -6.99 -16.34 3.51
CA LEU A 294 -6.70 -15.28 2.54
C LEU A 294 -7.16 -13.91 3.08
N GLY A 295 -8.22 -13.89 3.89
CA GLY A 295 -8.70 -12.69 4.60
C GLY A 295 -7.69 -12.08 5.58
N LYS A 296 -6.62 -12.79 5.97
CA LYS A 296 -5.53 -12.28 6.82
C LYS A 296 -4.50 -11.45 6.04
N MET A 297 -4.49 -11.52 4.70
CA MET A 297 -3.56 -10.78 3.83
C MET A 297 -3.95 -9.29 3.74
N THR A 298 -3.64 -8.53 4.80
CA THR A 298 -4.01 -7.10 4.92
C THR A 298 -3.28 -6.17 3.95
N THR A 299 -2.14 -6.60 3.40
CA THR A 299 -1.37 -5.85 2.40
C THR A 299 -2.00 -5.91 1.01
N LEU A 300 -2.92 -6.84 0.76
CA LEU A 300 -3.43 -7.14 -0.57
C LEU A 300 -4.41 -6.06 -1.04
N ARG A 301 -3.98 -5.30 -2.05
CA ARG A 301 -4.74 -4.18 -2.62
C ARG A 301 -5.58 -4.61 -3.82
N LYS A 302 -5.07 -5.55 -4.61
CA LYS A 302 -5.70 -6.03 -5.84
C LYS A 302 -5.71 -7.55 -5.89
N LEU A 303 -6.90 -8.13 -5.86
CA LEU A 303 -7.15 -9.56 -6.02
C LEU A 303 -8.04 -9.77 -7.25
N LEU A 304 -7.54 -10.48 -8.25
CA LEU A 304 -8.29 -10.80 -9.47
C LEU A 304 -8.70 -12.28 -9.46
N LEU A 305 -9.99 -12.54 -9.66
CA LEU A 305 -10.59 -13.88 -9.55
C LEU A 305 -11.52 -14.23 -10.72
N SER A 306 -11.65 -13.35 -11.71
CA SER A 306 -12.53 -13.55 -12.87
C SER A 306 -12.21 -14.86 -13.60
N GLY A 307 -13.21 -15.52 -14.17
CA GLY A 307 -13.00 -16.75 -14.94
C GLY A 307 -12.74 -18.01 -14.10
N ASN A 308 -13.06 -18.00 -12.81
CA ASN A 308 -13.05 -19.19 -11.95
C ASN A 308 -14.47 -19.72 -11.66
N PRO A 309 -14.67 -21.04 -11.54
CA PRO A 309 -15.95 -21.64 -11.15
C PRO A 309 -16.23 -21.54 -9.64
N LEU A 310 -16.18 -20.33 -9.07
CA LEU A 310 -16.38 -20.05 -7.65
C LEU A 310 -17.85 -20.22 -7.25
N ARG A 311 -18.26 -21.46 -6.93
CA ARG A 311 -19.65 -21.79 -6.54
C ARG A 311 -20.02 -21.29 -5.14
N THR A 312 -19.02 -21.06 -4.30
CA THR A 312 -19.19 -20.73 -2.88
C THR A 312 -19.28 -19.22 -2.59
N LEU A 313 -18.97 -18.37 -3.57
CA LEU A 313 -18.92 -16.92 -3.43
C LEU A 313 -19.94 -16.24 -4.35
N ARG A 314 -20.64 -15.22 -3.84
CA ARG A 314 -21.54 -14.41 -4.67
C ARG A 314 -20.73 -13.64 -5.72
N SER A 315 -21.24 -13.57 -6.95
CA SER A 315 -20.57 -12.87 -8.07
C SER A 315 -20.19 -11.43 -7.74
N SER A 316 -21.04 -10.71 -6.99
CA SER A 316 -20.80 -9.33 -6.56
C SER A 316 -19.59 -9.15 -5.62
N LEU A 317 -19.21 -10.20 -4.87
CA LEU A 317 -18.01 -10.18 -4.02
C LEU A 317 -16.75 -10.50 -4.85
N VAL A 318 -16.89 -11.38 -5.85
CA VAL A 318 -15.78 -11.78 -6.74
C VAL A 318 -15.38 -10.65 -7.69
N SER A 319 -16.35 -9.90 -8.22
CA SER A 319 -16.10 -8.72 -9.08
C SER A 319 -16.03 -7.40 -8.30
N GLY A 320 -16.20 -7.44 -6.98
CA GLY A 320 -16.23 -6.27 -6.11
C GLY A 320 -14.83 -5.81 -5.66
N PRO A 321 -14.75 -4.76 -4.83
CA PRO A 321 -13.49 -4.27 -4.30
C PRO A 321 -12.84 -5.30 -3.37
N THR A 322 -11.54 -5.56 -3.56
CA THR A 322 -10.75 -6.56 -2.81
C THR A 322 -10.94 -6.50 -1.28
N PRO A 323 -10.96 -5.31 -0.62
CA PRO A 323 -11.15 -5.25 0.83
C PRO A 323 -12.49 -5.83 1.33
N ALA A 324 -13.55 -5.78 0.52
CA ALA A 324 -14.85 -6.33 0.90
C ALA A 324 -14.81 -7.87 0.91
N LEU A 325 -14.18 -8.47 -0.11
CA LEU A 325 -14.00 -9.91 -0.18
C LEU A 325 -13.09 -10.43 0.95
N LEU A 326 -11.99 -9.75 1.23
CA LEU A 326 -11.09 -10.13 2.34
C LEU A 326 -11.79 -10.07 3.70
N ARG A 327 -12.67 -9.09 3.91
CA ARG A 327 -13.48 -8.99 5.13
C ARG A 327 -14.47 -10.16 5.27
N TYR A 328 -15.11 -10.54 4.16
CA TYR A 328 -16.01 -11.70 4.11
C TYR A 328 -15.27 -13.02 4.38
N LEU A 329 -14.09 -13.21 3.79
CA LEU A 329 -13.27 -14.40 4.08
C LEU A 329 -12.81 -14.42 5.54
N ARG A 330 -12.45 -13.26 6.10
CA ARG A 330 -12.08 -13.14 7.51
C ARG A 330 -13.22 -13.49 8.47
N SER A 331 -14.47 -13.15 8.14
CA SER A 331 -15.63 -13.53 8.97
C SER A 331 -15.96 -15.03 8.92
N ARG A 332 -15.38 -15.79 7.97
CA ARG A 332 -15.54 -17.26 7.92
C ARG A 332 -14.52 -18.01 8.77
N LEU A 333 -13.37 -17.40 9.08
CA LEU A 333 -12.43 -17.96 10.06
C LEU A 333 -13.07 -18.09 11.43
N SER A 334 -13.91 -17.12 11.80
CA SER A 334 -14.67 -17.15 13.06
C SER A 334 -15.79 -18.19 13.12
N GLU A 335 -16.25 -18.74 11.98
CA GLU A 335 -17.29 -19.77 11.94
C GLU A 335 -16.71 -21.20 12.00
N ALA A 336 -15.46 -21.40 11.58
CA ALA A 336 -14.82 -22.73 11.53
C ALA A 336 -14.20 -23.20 12.87
N GLU A 337 -13.98 -22.28 13.80
CA GLU A 337 -13.50 -22.59 15.16
C GLU A 337 -14.65 -22.89 16.15
N ASP A 338 -15.90 -22.98 15.66
CA ASP A 338 -17.10 -23.12 16.49
C ASP A 338 -17.54 -24.59 16.76
N SER A 339 -16.70 -25.58 16.41
CA SER A 339 -16.98 -27.00 16.72
C SER A 339 -16.18 -27.58 17.90
N GLY A 340 -15.48 -26.77 18.69
CA GLY A 340 -14.86 -27.27 19.91
C GLY A 340 -13.91 -26.31 20.62
N ALA A 341 -14.39 -25.76 21.75
CA ALA A 341 -13.64 -25.17 22.85
C ALA A 341 -13.18 -23.69 22.78
N LYS A 342 -13.80 -22.90 23.67
CA LYS A 342 -13.30 -21.74 24.44
C LYS A 342 -12.72 -20.54 23.66
N THR A 343 -13.51 -19.46 23.65
CA THR A 343 -13.14 -18.03 23.64
C THR A 343 -11.64 -17.70 23.67
N PRO A 344 -11.10 -16.90 22.71
CA PRO A 344 -9.71 -16.45 22.78
C PRO A 344 -9.49 -15.56 24.01
N ALA A 345 -8.34 -15.72 24.66
CA ALA A 345 -7.99 -14.97 25.86
C ALA A 345 -7.91 -13.46 25.55
N LYS A 346 -8.59 -12.66 26.36
CA LYS A 346 -8.74 -11.19 26.21
C LYS A 346 -7.40 -10.45 26.07
N GLU A 347 -6.31 -11.04 26.55
CA GLU A 347 -4.95 -10.51 26.53
C GLU A 347 -4.35 -10.41 25.12
N GLU A 348 -4.63 -11.35 24.22
CA GLU A 348 -4.06 -11.34 22.86
C GLU A 348 -4.66 -10.22 21.99
N VAL A 349 -5.95 -9.96 22.15
CA VAL A 349 -6.65 -8.90 21.40
C VAL A 349 -6.22 -7.51 21.88
N VAL A 350 -5.94 -7.37 23.19
CA VAL A 350 -5.39 -6.12 23.75
C VAL A 350 -3.96 -5.89 23.28
N THR A 351 -3.13 -6.95 23.23
CA THR A 351 -1.76 -6.86 22.70
C THR A 351 -1.75 -6.47 21.21
N MET A 352 -2.68 -7.00 20.42
CA MET A 352 -2.84 -6.65 19.01
C MET A 352 -3.27 -5.18 18.83
N ALA A 353 -4.22 -4.70 19.64
CA ALA A 353 -4.66 -3.30 19.61
C ALA A 353 -3.55 -2.34 20.06
N ALA A 354 -2.75 -2.70 21.06
CA ALA A 354 -1.58 -1.95 21.52
C ALA A 354 -0.46 -1.90 20.46
N ARG A 355 -0.32 -2.93 19.61
CA ARG A 355 0.63 -2.90 18.48
C ARG A 355 0.14 -2.02 17.33
N LEU A 356 -1.17 -1.97 17.09
CA LEU A 356 -1.76 -1.09 16.07
C LEU A 356 -1.66 0.40 16.47
N SER A 357 -1.77 0.72 17.76
CA SER A 357 -1.68 2.10 18.27
C SER A 357 -0.30 2.74 18.08
N LEU A 358 0.78 1.95 18.03
CA LEU A 358 2.14 2.45 17.78
C LEU A 358 2.28 3.21 16.44
N THR A 359 1.43 2.90 15.46
CA THR A 359 1.47 3.53 14.13
C THR A 359 0.46 4.67 13.97
N SER A 360 -0.71 4.55 14.60
CA SER A 360 -1.81 5.51 14.48
C SER A 360 -1.84 6.57 15.58
N LYS A 361 -1.12 6.36 16.69
CA LYS A 361 -1.31 7.07 17.97
C LYS A 361 -2.75 7.01 18.52
N GLU A 362 -3.58 6.13 17.96
CA GLU A 362 -4.95 5.88 18.40
C GLU A 362 -5.06 4.43 18.90
N LEU A 363 -5.46 4.26 20.17
CA LEU A 363 -5.74 2.97 20.78
C LEU A 363 -7.25 2.80 20.95
N SER A 364 -7.83 1.76 20.36
CA SER A 364 -9.25 1.45 20.48
C SER A 364 -9.47 0.03 20.98
N LEU A 365 -10.02 -0.08 22.20
CA LEU A 365 -10.40 -1.31 22.89
C LEU A 365 -11.92 -1.38 23.12
N GLU A 366 -12.70 -0.79 22.21
CA GLU A 366 -14.16 -0.73 22.33
C GLU A 366 -14.80 -2.12 22.29
N GLY A 367 -15.77 -2.37 23.18
CA GLY A 367 -16.64 -3.56 23.09
C GLY A 367 -15.96 -4.87 23.49
N MET A 368 -14.83 -4.83 24.18
CA MET A 368 -14.00 -6.00 24.49
C MET A 368 -14.40 -6.72 25.79
N GLY A 369 -15.41 -6.21 26.52
CA GLY A 369 -15.85 -6.78 27.79
C GLY A 369 -14.77 -6.70 28.88
N LEU A 370 -13.97 -5.64 28.87
CA LEU A 370 -12.91 -5.38 29.85
C LEU A 370 -13.50 -4.89 31.19
N SER A 371 -13.07 -5.46 32.31
CA SER A 371 -13.35 -4.91 33.65
C SER A 371 -12.23 -4.01 34.16
N VAL A 372 -11.02 -4.24 33.69
CA VAL A 372 -9.79 -3.48 33.94
C VAL A 372 -9.04 -3.42 32.61
N VAL A 373 -8.32 -2.34 32.33
CA VAL A 373 -7.47 -2.24 31.14
C VAL A 373 -6.13 -2.92 31.43
N PRO A 374 -5.70 -3.91 30.64
CA PRO A 374 -4.46 -4.65 30.90
C PRO A 374 -3.21 -3.77 30.82
N SER A 375 -2.15 -4.15 31.55
CA SER A 375 -0.86 -3.46 31.58
C SER A 375 -0.25 -3.28 30.19
N GLU A 376 -0.45 -4.27 29.33
CA GLU A 376 0.12 -4.39 27.99
C GLU A 376 -0.45 -3.33 27.03
N ALA A 377 -1.63 -2.78 27.33
CA ALA A 377 -2.21 -1.67 26.59
C ALA A 377 -1.35 -0.39 26.70
N TRP A 378 -0.60 -0.26 27.79
CA TRP A 378 0.19 0.92 28.14
C TRP A 378 1.66 0.82 27.69
N GLU A 379 2.09 -0.33 27.14
CA GLU A 379 3.42 -0.48 26.55
C GLU A 379 3.57 0.30 25.22
N SER A 380 2.46 0.72 24.63
CA SER A 380 2.45 1.56 23.44
C SER A 380 2.82 3.01 23.77
N GLY A 381 3.78 3.58 23.03
CA GLY A 381 4.23 4.98 23.19
C GLY A 381 3.12 6.01 22.89
N GLU A 382 3.45 7.32 22.96
CA GLU A 382 2.55 8.49 22.82
C GLU A 382 1.14 8.23 22.22
N ILE A 383 0.16 7.95 23.08
CA ILE A 383 -1.25 7.82 22.69
C ILE A 383 -1.91 9.20 22.66
N ILE A 384 -2.50 9.57 21.52
CA ILE A 384 -3.26 10.82 21.33
C ILE A 384 -4.75 10.59 21.53
N LYS A 385 -5.26 9.42 21.15
CA LYS A 385 -6.69 9.10 21.26
C LYS A 385 -6.90 7.69 21.81
N LEU A 386 -7.72 7.60 22.84
CA LEU A 386 -8.03 6.35 23.54
C LEU A 386 -9.54 6.12 23.56
N ASN A 387 -9.98 4.99 23.00
CA ASN A 387 -11.37 4.54 23.04
C ASN A 387 -11.50 3.25 23.84
N LEU A 388 -12.12 3.34 25.03
CA LEU A 388 -12.43 2.22 25.92
C LEU A 388 -13.94 2.00 26.06
N SER A 389 -14.75 2.49 25.11
CA SER A 389 -16.21 2.45 25.22
C SER A 389 -16.79 1.02 25.18
N LYS A 390 -18.02 0.86 25.67
CA LYS A 390 -18.76 -0.42 25.66
C LYS A 390 -18.01 -1.56 26.37
N ASN A 391 -17.33 -1.25 27.47
CA ASN A 391 -16.70 -2.23 28.35
C ASN A 391 -17.42 -2.27 29.71
N SER A 392 -16.85 -2.98 30.67
CA SER A 392 -17.37 -3.11 32.04
C SER A 392 -16.42 -2.46 33.06
N ILE A 393 -15.69 -1.42 32.66
CA ILE A 393 -14.65 -0.77 33.47
C ILE A 393 -15.30 0.00 34.62
N GLN A 394 -14.82 -0.21 35.84
CA GLN A 394 -15.30 0.50 37.04
C GLN A 394 -14.36 1.63 37.48
N GLU A 395 -13.06 1.37 37.41
CA GLU A 395 -12.02 2.31 37.80
C GLU A 395 -10.99 2.42 36.66
N LEU A 396 -10.45 3.62 36.49
CA LEU A 396 -9.41 3.85 35.50
C LEU A 396 -8.04 3.52 36.12
N PRO A 397 -7.14 2.86 35.36
CA PRO A 397 -5.81 2.51 35.84
C PRO A 397 -4.94 3.76 36.05
N VAL A 398 -3.99 3.68 36.99
CA VAL A 398 -3.07 4.79 37.30
C VAL A 398 -2.12 5.07 36.13
N GLU A 399 -1.83 4.07 35.31
CA GLU A 399 -0.98 4.13 34.12
C GLU A 399 -1.49 5.17 33.11
N LEU A 400 -2.80 5.44 33.08
CA LEU A 400 -3.40 6.47 32.22
C LEU A 400 -2.88 7.88 32.55
N SER A 401 -2.43 8.11 33.79
CA SER A 401 -1.81 9.39 34.20
C SER A 401 -0.47 9.68 33.49
N SER A 402 0.19 8.65 32.97
CA SER A 402 1.44 8.78 32.22
C SER A 402 1.22 9.21 30.76
N CYS A 403 -0.02 9.17 30.25
CA CYS A 403 -0.35 9.51 28.87
C CYS A 403 -0.48 11.03 28.64
N SER A 404 0.61 11.79 28.84
CA SER A 404 0.62 13.27 28.75
C SER A 404 0.22 13.85 27.39
N SER A 405 0.33 13.05 26.32
CA SER A 405 -0.04 13.44 24.95
C SER A 405 -1.52 13.21 24.59
N LEU A 406 -2.31 12.65 25.52
CA LEU A 406 -3.69 12.27 25.24
C LEU A 406 -4.59 13.49 25.04
N GLN A 407 -5.25 13.56 23.88
CA GLN A 407 -6.16 14.63 23.49
C GLN A 407 -7.62 14.19 23.51
N THR A 408 -7.90 12.90 23.26
CA THR A 408 -9.27 12.36 23.22
C THR A 408 -9.38 11.09 24.07
N LEU A 409 -10.31 11.10 25.03
CA LEU A 409 -10.61 9.98 25.90
C LEU A 409 -12.09 9.62 25.83
N VAL A 410 -12.39 8.42 25.34
CA VAL A 410 -13.77 7.90 25.18
C VAL A 410 -13.99 6.75 26.15
N LEU A 411 -14.85 6.96 27.15
CA LEU A 411 -15.21 6.05 28.24
C LEU A 411 -16.70 5.70 28.23
N SER A 412 -17.39 6.01 27.14
CA SER A 412 -18.83 5.81 26.96
C SER A 412 -19.29 4.39 27.26
N ARG A 413 -20.42 4.22 27.95
CA ARG A 413 -21.05 2.92 28.26
C ARG A 413 -20.11 1.97 28.99
N ASN A 414 -19.61 2.41 30.14
CA ASN A 414 -18.86 1.60 31.10
C ASN A 414 -19.60 1.53 32.45
N ASN A 415 -18.95 1.04 33.49
CA ASN A 415 -19.50 0.94 34.85
C ASN A 415 -18.78 1.91 35.83
N ILE A 416 -18.33 3.07 35.34
CA ILE A 416 -17.59 4.05 36.13
C ILE A 416 -18.55 4.76 37.08
N LYS A 417 -18.26 4.70 38.39
CA LYS A 417 -19.14 5.23 39.45
C LYS A 417 -18.70 6.58 39.98
N ASP A 418 -17.40 6.86 39.98
CA ASP A 418 -16.82 8.04 40.59
C ASP A 418 -16.09 8.89 39.55
N TRP A 419 -16.11 10.22 39.72
CA TRP A 419 -15.42 11.15 38.83
C TRP A 419 -13.89 11.02 39.00
N PRO A 420 -13.12 10.65 37.96
CA PRO A 420 -11.71 10.28 38.11
C PRO A 420 -10.79 11.52 38.16
N VAL A 421 -10.94 12.35 39.19
CA VAL A 421 -10.25 13.66 39.31
C VAL A 421 -8.73 13.55 39.25
N ALA A 422 -8.14 12.52 39.86
CA ALA A 422 -6.68 12.33 39.90
C ALA A 422 -6.08 12.11 38.51
N ILE A 423 -6.74 11.31 37.67
CA ILE A 423 -6.27 11.02 36.31
C ILE A 423 -6.56 12.21 35.40
N LEU A 424 -7.75 12.81 35.48
CA LEU A 424 -8.07 13.97 34.64
C LEU A 424 -7.10 15.14 34.88
N LYS A 425 -6.69 15.38 36.13
CA LYS A 425 -5.71 16.42 36.48
C LYS A 425 -4.30 16.19 35.90
N SER A 426 -3.95 14.95 35.57
CA SER A 426 -2.65 14.59 34.99
C SER A 426 -2.64 14.60 33.46
N LEU A 427 -3.76 14.93 32.80
CA LEU A 427 -3.90 14.97 31.34
C LEU A 427 -4.03 16.41 30.82
N PRO A 428 -2.93 17.17 30.67
CA PRO A 428 -2.97 18.61 30.38
C PRO A 428 -3.49 18.96 28.98
N ASN A 429 -3.40 18.02 28.03
CA ASN A 429 -3.76 18.23 26.63
C ASN A 429 -5.16 17.71 26.27
N LEU A 430 -5.94 17.26 27.25
CA LEU A 430 -7.23 16.63 27.00
C LEU A 430 -8.24 17.65 26.46
N SER A 431 -8.69 17.41 25.22
CA SER A 431 -9.62 18.28 24.49
C SER A 431 -11.01 17.67 24.33
N CYS A 432 -11.13 16.35 24.41
CA CYS A 432 -12.39 15.62 24.25
C CYS A 432 -12.52 14.52 25.30
N LEU A 433 -13.60 14.56 26.09
CA LEU A 433 -13.95 13.57 27.10
C LEU A 433 -15.39 13.11 26.90
N LYS A 434 -15.57 11.80 26.73
CA LYS A 434 -16.89 11.19 26.65
C LYS A 434 -17.07 10.18 27.78
N LEU A 435 -18.03 10.42 28.65
CA LEU A 435 -18.39 9.65 29.83
C LEU A 435 -19.88 9.24 29.83
N ASP A 436 -20.54 9.34 28.67
CA ASP A 436 -21.96 9.05 28.56
C ASP A 436 -22.30 7.59 28.89
N GLY A 437 -23.48 7.36 29.46
CA GLY A 437 -23.98 6.03 29.76
C GLY A 437 -23.17 5.28 30.83
N ASN A 438 -22.56 6.01 31.77
CA ASN A 438 -21.98 5.44 32.99
C ASN A 438 -22.94 5.65 34.18
N PRO A 439 -22.79 4.90 35.28
CA PRO A 439 -23.53 5.11 36.51
C PRO A 439 -22.81 6.06 37.48
N LEU A 440 -22.42 7.27 37.02
CA LEU A 440 -21.72 8.23 37.88
C LEU A 440 -22.62 8.67 39.06
N ARG A 441 -22.10 8.53 40.27
CA ARG A 441 -22.78 8.89 41.52
C ARG A 441 -22.86 10.41 41.70
N GLN A 442 -21.70 11.07 41.62
CA GLN A 442 -21.56 12.52 41.79
C GLN A 442 -20.29 13.02 41.11
N ILE A 443 -20.36 14.21 40.52
CA ILE A 443 -19.23 15.02 40.06
C ILE A 443 -18.92 16.03 41.17
N PRO A 444 -17.70 16.04 41.74
CA PRO A 444 -17.27 17.02 42.72
C PRO A 444 -17.44 18.46 42.22
N SER A 445 -17.66 19.42 43.12
CA SER A 445 -17.84 20.84 42.74
C SER A 445 -16.61 21.43 42.04
N ASP A 446 -15.41 20.92 42.34
CA ASP A 446 -14.14 21.27 41.70
C ASP A 446 -13.77 20.32 40.53
N GLY A 447 -14.62 19.33 40.22
CA GLY A 447 -14.34 18.28 39.24
C GLY A 447 -14.07 18.81 37.82
N PHE A 448 -14.72 19.92 37.44
CA PHE A 448 -14.51 20.59 36.15
C PHE A 448 -13.21 21.40 36.09
N GLN A 449 -12.62 21.78 37.23
CA GLN A 449 -11.33 22.48 37.25
C GLN A 449 -10.20 21.60 36.70
N ALA A 450 -10.32 20.28 36.83
CA ALA A 450 -9.35 19.31 36.33
C ALA A 450 -9.34 19.18 34.79
N ILE A 451 -10.37 19.70 34.08
CA ILE A 451 -10.53 19.57 32.63
C ILE A 451 -10.72 20.93 31.93
N SER A 452 -10.05 21.98 32.41
CA SER A 452 -10.23 23.37 31.94
C SER A 452 -9.95 23.62 30.45
N MET A 453 -9.15 22.76 29.80
CA MET A 453 -8.79 22.86 28.39
C MET A 453 -9.77 22.17 27.43
N ILE A 454 -10.83 21.57 27.98
CA ILE A 454 -11.72 20.71 27.20
C ILE A 454 -12.59 21.50 26.19
N GLN A 455 -12.75 20.94 25.00
CA GLN A 455 -13.58 21.49 23.92
C GLN A 455 -14.86 20.67 23.72
N ILE A 456 -14.82 19.36 23.97
CA ILE A 456 -15.97 18.45 23.81
C ILE A 456 -16.16 17.68 25.11
N LEU A 457 -17.33 17.83 25.72
CA LEU A 457 -17.72 17.11 26.94
C LEU A 457 -19.08 16.42 26.75
N ASP A 458 -19.09 15.10 26.89
CA ASP A 458 -20.34 14.32 26.93
C ASP A 458 -20.44 13.57 28.27
N ILE A 459 -21.43 13.95 29.08
CA ILE A 459 -21.74 13.27 30.35
C ILE A 459 -23.20 12.77 30.35
N SER A 460 -23.78 12.57 29.18
CA SER A 460 -25.18 12.15 29.02
C SER A 460 -25.49 10.83 29.74
N GLY A 461 -26.69 10.68 30.28
CA GLY A 461 -27.15 9.44 30.93
C GLY A 461 -26.65 9.23 32.36
N ASN A 462 -25.94 10.19 32.94
CA ASN A 462 -25.48 10.17 34.33
C ASN A 462 -26.47 10.91 35.25
N ALA A 463 -27.69 10.38 35.38
CA ALA A 463 -28.87 11.08 35.92
C ALA A 463 -28.75 11.77 37.30
N THR A 464 -27.79 11.40 38.15
CA THR A 464 -27.63 11.98 39.51
C THR A 464 -26.28 12.65 39.72
N SER A 465 -25.47 12.83 38.66
CA SER A 465 -24.06 13.15 38.82
C SER A 465 -23.75 14.65 38.91
N LEU A 466 -24.59 15.55 38.40
CA LEU A 466 -24.29 16.98 38.43
C LEU A 466 -24.48 17.59 39.84
N PRO A 467 -23.54 18.44 40.31
CA PRO A 467 -23.72 19.19 41.55
C PRO A 467 -24.79 20.28 41.37
N GLU A 468 -25.37 20.78 42.47
CA GLU A 468 -26.40 21.83 42.44
C GLU A 468 -25.94 23.09 41.68
N ASN A 469 -24.68 23.49 41.86
CA ASN A 469 -24.06 24.60 41.13
C ASN A 469 -22.84 24.10 40.34
N PRO A 470 -23.04 23.60 39.10
CA PRO A 470 -21.95 23.10 38.29
C PRO A 470 -21.12 24.27 37.75
N ALA A 471 -19.84 24.32 38.12
CA ALA A 471 -18.91 25.37 37.71
C ALA A 471 -18.47 25.24 36.24
N PHE A 472 -19.41 25.20 35.29
CA PHE A 472 -19.13 25.17 33.85
C PHE A 472 -18.33 26.39 33.38
N SER A 473 -18.39 27.51 34.12
CA SER A 473 -17.52 28.68 33.91
C SER A 473 -16.02 28.34 33.91
N ASN A 474 -15.62 27.23 34.52
CA ASN A 474 -14.24 26.73 34.51
C ASN A 474 -13.83 26.06 33.19
N LEU A 475 -14.74 25.96 32.21
CA LEU A 475 -14.51 25.36 30.88
C LEU A 475 -14.62 26.42 29.77
N PRO A 476 -13.75 27.46 29.76
CA PRO A 476 -13.90 28.59 28.83
C PRO A 476 -13.74 28.23 27.35
N HIS A 477 -13.13 27.07 27.07
CA HIS A 477 -12.85 26.57 25.72
C HIS A 477 -13.91 25.60 25.18
N LEU A 478 -14.98 25.35 25.93
CA LEU A 478 -15.99 24.36 25.58
C LEU A 478 -16.78 24.78 24.34
N LYS A 479 -16.81 23.89 23.34
CA LYS A 479 -17.53 24.04 22.07
C LYS A 479 -18.73 23.11 21.98
N GLU A 480 -18.63 21.91 22.54
CA GLU A 480 -19.72 20.93 22.52
C GLU A 480 -19.99 20.40 23.93
N LEU A 481 -21.25 20.50 24.35
CA LEU A 481 -21.72 20.02 25.64
C LEU A 481 -22.96 19.16 25.47
N TYR A 482 -22.88 17.91 25.93
CA TYR A 482 -23.99 16.96 25.90
C TYR A 482 -24.38 16.54 27.31
N LEU A 483 -25.62 16.85 27.67
CA LEU A 483 -26.27 16.62 28.96
C LEU A 483 -27.60 15.87 28.78
N ARG A 484 -27.65 14.92 27.84
CA ARG A 484 -28.90 14.19 27.52
C ARG A 484 -29.22 13.21 28.66
N ARG A 485 -30.50 12.98 28.99
CA ARG A 485 -30.90 11.98 30.01
C ARG A 485 -30.26 12.20 31.39
N MET A 486 -30.10 13.46 31.78
CA MET A 486 -29.50 13.88 33.06
C MET A 486 -30.54 14.16 34.15
N GLN A 487 -31.84 13.97 33.88
CA GLN A 487 -32.94 14.31 34.80
C GLN A 487 -32.97 15.79 35.23
N LEU A 488 -32.42 16.68 34.41
CA LEU A 488 -32.41 18.11 34.68
C LEU A 488 -33.83 18.69 34.68
N ARG A 489 -34.17 19.47 35.72
CA ARG A 489 -35.44 20.21 35.81
C ARG A 489 -35.32 21.63 35.24
N GLU A 490 -34.12 22.19 35.31
CA GLU A 490 -33.76 23.50 34.77
C GLU A 490 -32.37 23.44 34.12
N VAL A 491 -32.08 24.41 33.27
CA VAL A 491 -30.77 24.54 32.63
C VAL A 491 -29.83 25.29 33.59
N PRO A 492 -28.66 24.72 33.96
CA PRO A 492 -27.70 25.42 34.82
C PRO A 492 -27.30 26.78 34.25
N SER A 493 -27.37 27.82 35.08
CA SER A 493 -27.20 29.22 34.67
C SER A 493 -25.78 29.52 34.14
N GLU A 494 -24.79 28.77 34.64
CA GLU A 494 -23.37 28.87 34.31
C GLU A 494 -23.09 28.51 32.85
N ILE A 495 -23.95 27.70 32.21
CA ILE A 495 -23.86 27.39 30.77
C ILE A 495 -23.95 28.69 29.96
N MET A 496 -24.68 29.71 30.43
CA MET A 496 -24.84 31.00 29.74
C MET A 496 -23.54 31.82 29.69
N SER A 497 -22.51 31.42 30.44
CA SER A 497 -21.16 32.03 30.37
C SER A 497 -20.31 31.49 29.22
N LEU A 498 -20.70 30.36 28.61
CA LEU A 498 -19.92 29.63 27.59
C LEU A 498 -20.08 30.23 26.19
N ARG A 499 -19.47 31.40 25.96
CA ARG A 499 -19.62 32.14 24.68
C ARG A 499 -19.07 31.41 23.44
N GLN A 500 -18.20 30.42 23.63
CA GLN A 500 -17.62 29.61 22.54
C GLN A 500 -18.46 28.36 22.21
N LEU A 501 -19.54 28.11 22.96
CA LEU A 501 -20.36 26.92 22.79
C LEU A 501 -21.08 26.95 21.44
N GLN A 502 -20.91 25.88 20.68
CA GLN A 502 -21.47 25.65 19.35
C GLN A 502 -22.61 24.64 19.40
N ILE A 503 -22.44 23.55 20.16
CA ILE A 503 -23.44 22.49 20.27
C ILE A 503 -23.84 22.30 21.74
N LEU A 504 -25.14 22.38 22.01
CA LEU A 504 -25.72 22.11 23.32
C LEU A 504 -26.82 21.05 23.21
N GLY A 505 -26.56 19.86 23.74
CA GLY A 505 -27.50 18.74 23.78
C GLY A 505 -28.16 18.60 25.16
N LEU A 506 -29.44 18.91 25.26
CA LEU A 506 -30.26 18.85 26.48
C LEU A 506 -31.47 17.90 26.35
N SER A 507 -31.47 17.03 25.33
CA SER A 507 -32.60 16.14 25.05
C SER A 507 -32.89 15.13 26.16
N GLN A 508 -34.15 14.67 26.26
CA GLN A 508 -34.57 13.63 27.21
C GLN A 508 -34.30 14.01 28.68
N ASN A 509 -34.60 15.25 29.05
CA ASN A 509 -34.56 15.74 30.43
C ASN A 509 -35.99 16.06 30.93
N SER A 510 -36.11 16.75 32.06
CA SER A 510 -37.38 17.20 32.64
C SER A 510 -37.49 18.73 32.65
N LEU A 511 -36.89 19.41 31.65
CA LEU A 511 -36.86 20.86 31.58
C LEU A 511 -38.26 21.43 31.38
N GLN A 512 -38.65 22.41 32.20
CA GLN A 512 -39.97 23.05 32.11
C GLN A 512 -39.94 24.37 31.31
N SER A 513 -38.80 25.04 31.32
CA SER A 513 -38.58 26.32 30.65
C SER A 513 -37.11 26.48 30.26
N ILE A 514 -36.84 27.52 29.47
CA ILE A 514 -35.50 27.94 29.06
C ILE A 514 -35.22 29.30 29.72
N PRO A 515 -34.06 29.50 30.35
CA PRO A 515 -33.70 30.79 30.95
C PRO A 515 -33.39 31.86 29.88
N ASP A 516 -33.62 33.14 30.23
CA ASP A 516 -33.44 34.29 29.33
C ASP A 516 -31.98 34.51 28.86
N GLY A 517 -31.01 33.87 29.52
CA GLY A 517 -29.58 34.01 29.25
C GLY A 517 -29.10 33.39 27.94
N PHE A 518 -29.94 32.61 27.24
CA PHE A 518 -29.54 31.88 26.02
C PHE A 518 -29.05 32.81 24.89
N LYS A 519 -29.54 34.05 24.85
CA LYS A 519 -29.07 35.08 23.91
C LYS A 519 -27.55 35.35 23.98
N ASN A 520 -26.91 35.00 25.09
CA ASN A 520 -25.46 35.20 25.29
C ASN A 520 -24.61 34.14 24.55
N LEU A 521 -25.22 33.03 24.10
CA LEU A 521 -24.53 31.95 23.39
C LEU A 521 -24.41 32.25 21.90
N THR A 522 -23.73 33.34 21.55
CA THR A 522 -23.66 33.87 20.18
C THR A 522 -22.98 32.94 19.17
N SER A 523 -22.22 31.94 19.64
CA SER A 523 -21.56 30.95 18.79
C SER A 523 -22.40 29.68 18.57
N LEU A 524 -23.58 29.59 19.18
CA LEU A 524 -24.40 28.37 19.19
C LEU A 524 -24.99 28.10 17.81
N THR A 525 -24.72 26.92 17.27
CA THR A 525 -25.15 26.43 15.96
C THR A 525 -26.19 25.30 16.07
N GLU A 526 -26.11 24.46 17.10
CA GLU A 526 -27.07 23.38 17.37
C GLU A 526 -27.53 23.40 18.83
N LEU A 527 -28.85 23.41 19.02
CA LEU A 527 -29.52 23.31 20.31
C LEU A 527 -30.56 22.19 20.25
N ASP A 528 -30.34 21.14 21.01
CA ASP A 528 -31.24 19.99 21.10
C ASP A 528 -31.99 19.99 22.43
N LEU A 529 -33.28 20.33 22.39
CA LEU A 529 -34.18 20.37 23.55
C LEU A 529 -35.29 19.32 23.44
N SER A 530 -35.14 18.35 22.53
CA SER A 530 -36.15 17.33 22.29
C SER A 530 -36.47 16.50 23.54
N ASP A 531 -37.68 15.95 23.64
CA ASP A 531 -38.13 15.10 24.73
C ASP A 531 -37.95 15.74 26.12
N ASN A 532 -38.53 16.92 26.31
CA ASN A 532 -38.57 17.65 27.59
C ASN A 532 -40.03 18.05 27.95
N ASN A 533 -40.22 18.83 29.01
CA ASN A 533 -41.53 19.31 29.44
C ASN A 533 -41.71 20.83 29.18
N ILE A 534 -41.08 21.36 28.14
CA ILE A 534 -41.08 22.80 27.84
C ILE A 534 -42.43 23.22 27.26
N SER A 535 -43.09 24.17 27.91
CA SER A 535 -44.40 24.67 27.47
C SER A 535 -44.33 25.97 26.67
N THR A 536 -43.32 26.80 26.95
CA THR A 536 -43.10 28.11 26.31
C THR A 536 -41.62 28.33 26.01
N LEU A 537 -41.33 29.05 24.92
CA LEU A 537 -39.98 29.49 24.57
C LEU A 537 -39.88 31.01 24.74
N PRO A 538 -38.78 31.53 25.33
CA PRO A 538 -38.58 32.98 25.46
C PRO A 538 -38.36 33.64 24.08
N PRO A 539 -38.95 34.81 23.81
CA PRO A 539 -38.73 35.57 22.56
C PRO A 539 -37.25 35.84 22.26
N GLU A 540 -36.43 36.02 23.31
CA GLU A 540 -35.00 36.30 23.26
C GLU A 540 -34.20 35.20 22.57
N LEU A 541 -34.71 33.96 22.52
CA LEU A 541 -34.10 32.87 21.75
C LEU A 541 -34.04 33.21 20.25
N GLY A 542 -34.99 34.02 19.75
CA GLY A 542 -34.99 34.53 18.38
C GLY A 542 -33.80 35.44 18.04
N LEU A 543 -33.09 35.99 19.03
CA LEU A 543 -31.86 36.76 18.79
C LEU A 543 -30.71 35.88 18.26
N LEU A 544 -30.79 34.56 18.41
CA LEU A 544 -29.83 33.60 17.86
C LEU A 544 -30.13 33.22 16.40
N GLU A 545 -31.09 33.87 15.73
CA GLU A 545 -31.45 33.60 14.32
C GLU A 545 -30.23 33.60 13.38
N SER A 546 -29.22 34.43 13.65
CA SER A 546 -28.02 34.54 12.82
C SER A 546 -27.00 33.41 13.03
N SER A 547 -26.99 32.76 14.20
CA SER A 547 -26.00 31.74 14.56
C SER A 547 -26.59 30.33 14.60
N LEU A 548 -27.81 30.18 15.12
CA LEU A 548 -28.44 28.89 15.40
C LEU A 548 -29.05 28.28 14.14
N GLN A 549 -28.48 27.17 13.71
CA GLN A 549 -28.85 26.46 12.47
C GLN A 549 -29.86 25.35 12.76
N VAL A 550 -29.67 24.64 13.88
CA VAL A 550 -30.47 23.47 14.26
C VAL A 550 -31.08 23.70 15.63
N LEU A 551 -32.40 23.74 15.70
CA LEU A 551 -33.17 23.78 16.95
C LEU A 551 -34.13 22.58 16.95
N ARG A 552 -33.88 21.59 17.81
CA ARG A 552 -34.78 20.45 18.00
C ARG A 552 -35.68 20.67 19.21
N LEU A 553 -36.99 20.57 18.99
CA LEU A 553 -38.02 20.85 20.00
C LEU A 553 -39.05 19.71 20.11
N ASP A 554 -38.88 18.64 19.34
CA ASP A 554 -39.79 17.51 19.28
C ASP A 554 -40.04 16.91 20.68
N GLY A 555 -41.21 16.34 20.91
CA GLY A 555 -41.52 15.70 22.20
C GLY A 555 -41.79 16.67 23.37
N ASN A 556 -41.92 17.98 23.13
CA ASN A 556 -42.29 18.97 24.16
C ASN A 556 -43.78 19.39 24.08
N PRO A 557 -44.45 19.68 25.22
CA PRO A 557 -45.83 20.17 25.26
C PRO A 557 -45.93 21.69 24.95
N LEU A 558 -45.34 22.14 23.84
CA LEU A 558 -45.30 23.55 23.46
C LEU A 558 -46.72 24.10 23.16
N ARG A 559 -47.11 25.16 23.88
CA ARG A 559 -48.40 25.85 23.69
C ARG A 559 -48.28 27.20 23.00
N SER A 560 -47.08 27.80 23.03
CA SER A 560 -46.81 29.16 22.57
C SER A 560 -46.62 29.31 21.05
N ILE A 561 -46.26 28.22 20.35
CA ILE A 561 -45.96 28.21 18.91
C ILE A 561 -46.90 27.22 18.22
N ARG A 562 -47.56 27.67 17.15
CA ARG A 562 -48.45 26.83 16.36
C ARG A 562 -47.65 25.79 15.56
N ARG A 563 -48.18 24.57 15.44
CA ARG A 563 -47.56 23.45 14.68
C ARG A 563 -47.05 23.84 13.28
N PRO A 564 -47.79 24.60 12.45
CA PRO A 564 -47.30 24.97 11.11
C PRO A 564 -46.03 25.83 11.10
N ILE A 565 -45.69 26.50 12.21
CA ILE A 565 -44.43 27.26 12.34
C ILE A 565 -43.29 26.31 12.72
N LEU A 566 -43.56 25.34 13.59
CA LEU A 566 -42.61 24.28 13.97
C LEU A 566 -42.21 23.45 12.73
N ASP A 567 -43.18 23.07 11.91
CA ASP A 567 -42.97 22.24 10.70
C ASP A 567 -42.13 22.94 9.61
N ARG A 568 -42.02 24.28 9.66
CA ARG A 568 -41.19 25.07 8.74
C ARG A 568 -39.71 25.13 9.16
N GLY A 569 -39.36 24.49 10.28
CA GLY A 569 -37.98 24.32 10.75
C GLY A 569 -37.42 25.51 11.52
N THR A 570 -36.16 25.37 11.97
CA THR A 570 -35.45 26.27 12.90
C THR A 570 -35.63 27.75 12.58
N LYS A 571 -35.39 28.17 11.34
CA LYS A 571 -35.42 29.59 10.95
C LYS A 571 -36.79 30.22 11.13
N ALA A 572 -37.86 29.50 10.82
CA ALA A 572 -39.23 30.01 10.97
C ALA A 572 -39.61 30.18 12.45
N VAL A 573 -39.17 29.25 13.30
CA VAL A 573 -39.37 29.32 14.75
C VAL A 573 -38.61 30.51 15.35
N LEU A 574 -37.33 30.67 15.01
CA LEU A 574 -36.51 31.77 15.52
C LEU A 574 -37.03 33.14 15.08
N LYS A 575 -37.43 33.27 13.82
CA LYS A 575 -38.05 34.50 13.31
C LYS A 575 -39.36 34.83 14.05
N TYR A 576 -40.22 33.83 14.24
CA TYR A 576 -41.47 34.01 15.00
C TYR A 576 -41.21 34.50 16.44
N LEU A 577 -40.20 33.96 17.11
CA LEU A 577 -39.82 34.40 18.46
C LEU A 577 -39.24 35.82 18.46
N LYS A 578 -38.42 36.15 17.47
CA LYS A 578 -37.84 37.50 17.30
C LYS A 578 -38.91 38.57 17.08
N ASP A 579 -39.94 38.27 16.28
CA ASP A 579 -41.07 39.18 16.01
C ASP A 579 -41.97 39.41 17.25
N LYS A 580 -41.74 38.67 18.35
CA LYS A 580 -42.45 38.82 19.64
C LYS A 580 -41.67 39.63 20.68
N LEU A 581 -40.45 40.06 20.37
CA LEU A 581 -39.70 40.97 21.23
C LEU A 581 -40.40 42.34 21.27
N PRO A 582 -40.46 43.03 22.42
CA PRO A 582 -40.92 44.41 22.46
C PRO A 582 -40.05 45.26 21.51
N GLU A 583 -40.67 46.17 20.74
CA GLU A 583 -39.91 47.19 20.01
C GLU A 583 -39.04 47.94 21.02
N GLN A 584 -37.71 47.91 20.83
CA GLN A 584 -36.74 48.63 21.64
C GLN A 584 -36.77 50.12 21.34
#